data_AF-A0A3M2LK76-F1
#
_entry.id   AF-A0A3M2LK76-F1
#
_cell.length_a   1.000
_cell.length_b   1.000
_cell.length_c   1.000
_cell.angle_alpha   90.00
_cell.angle_beta   90.00
_cell.angle_gamma   90.00
#
_symmetry.space_group_name_H-M   'P 1'
#
loop_
_entity.id
_entity.type
_entity.pdbx_description
1 polymer ?
#
loop_
_entity_poly.entity_id
_entity_poly.type
_entity_poly.pdbx_seq_one_letter_code
_entity_poly.pdbx_strand_id
1 'polypeptide(L)'
;MAEHRRRRWRRPTYRKPWSSSRRPALRVAAGITLAGAATAGALDTPALAEPEPSLAEVEERVDALHHEAERATEAYNEATERAEEAEEELAELSDRAARRTAELNEARDALGAHASASYRSGGMPAGLALALSSDPDDFLRRADVANRTGDRQAQQVREISEKLREIDQLRDEADERAEAVEEARRDADEQREVVEEKLAEAEELLATRTAEERERLLAEEGQGAAPARAGRDEARAAGAAEAPT
;
A
#
# COMPACT_ATOMS: atom_id res chain seq x y z
N MET A 1 -35.47 -38.92 -15.30
CA MET A 1 -34.71 -39.68 -16.32
C MET A 1 -33.85 -38.69 -17.09
N ALA A 2 -32.58 -39.04 -17.32
CA ALA A 2 -31.51 -38.25 -17.93
C ALA A 2 -30.74 -37.28 -17.00
N GLU A 3 -29.92 -37.90 -16.14
CA GLU A 3 -28.61 -37.37 -15.77
C GLU A 3 -27.77 -37.12 -17.03
N HIS A 4 -27.02 -36.03 -17.08
CA HIS A 4 -25.67 -36.07 -17.66
C HIS A 4 -24.81 -34.96 -17.03
N ARG A 5 -24.01 -35.40 -16.06
CA ARG A 5 -22.78 -34.73 -15.58
C ARG A 5 -21.89 -34.43 -16.80
N ARG A 6 -21.09 -33.37 -16.77
CA ARG A 6 -19.60 -33.38 -16.67
C ARG A 6 -19.09 -31.94 -16.52
N ARG A 7 -18.58 -31.59 -15.33
CA ARG A 7 -17.16 -31.48 -14.95
C ARG A 7 -16.58 -30.08 -15.22
N ARG A 8 -16.63 -29.30 -14.14
CA ARG A 8 -15.89 -28.07 -13.87
C ARG A 8 -14.39 -28.33 -14.03
N TRP A 9 -13.69 -27.48 -14.79
CA TRP A 9 -12.24 -27.35 -14.71
C TRP A 9 -11.92 -26.08 -13.92
N ARG A 10 -11.57 -26.27 -12.64
CA ARG A 10 -10.91 -25.23 -11.84
C ARG A 10 -9.43 -25.27 -12.22
N ARG A 11 -8.88 -24.13 -12.63
CA ARG A 11 -7.45 -23.96 -12.92
C ARG A 11 -6.65 -24.10 -11.61
N PRO A 12 -5.55 -24.87 -11.56
CA PRO A 12 -4.68 -24.89 -10.39
C PRO A 12 -3.82 -23.62 -10.37
N THR A 13 -4.00 -22.77 -9.36
CA THR A 13 -3.04 -21.72 -9.02
C THR A 13 -1.81 -22.38 -8.39
N TYR A 14 -0.68 -22.32 -9.09
CA TYR A 14 0.61 -22.74 -8.57
C TYR A 14 1.06 -21.75 -7.49
N ARG A 15 0.78 -22.06 -6.22
CA ARG A 15 1.34 -21.35 -5.07
C ARG A 15 2.75 -21.88 -4.79
N LYS A 16 3.73 -20.99 -4.94
CA LYS A 16 5.14 -21.17 -4.57
C LYS A 16 5.21 -21.48 -3.06
N PRO A 17 5.83 -22.60 -2.61
CA PRO A 17 5.99 -22.83 -1.18
C PRO A 17 7.08 -21.91 -0.65
N TRP A 18 6.69 -20.95 0.18
CA TRP A 18 7.63 -20.16 0.98
C TRP A 18 8.32 -21.11 1.97
N SER A 19 9.61 -21.37 1.73
CA SER A 19 10.44 -22.11 2.67
C SER A 19 10.68 -21.21 3.88
N SER A 20 9.91 -21.45 4.95
CA SER A 20 10.19 -20.87 6.26
C SER A 20 11.60 -21.28 6.69
N SER A 21 12.53 -20.33 6.75
CA SER A 21 13.84 -20.54 7.35
C SER A 21 13.63 -20.88 8.82
N ARG A 22 13.75 -22.17 9.16
CA ARG A 22 13.86 -22.62 10.56
C ARG A 22 15.20 -22.13 11.08
N ARG A 23 15.22 -20.94 11.67
CA ARG A 23 16.31 -20.52 12.56
C ARG A 23 16.18 -21.36 13.84
N PRO A 24 17.17 -22.18 14.22
CA PRO A 24 17.16 -22.78 15.54
C PRO A 24 17.35 -21.66 16.57
N ALA A 25 16.32 -21.40 17.37
CA ALA A 25 16.44 -20.59 18.57
C ALA A 25 17.39 -21.31 19.53
N LEU A 26 18.65 -20.89 19.55
CA LEU A 26 19.60 -21.21 20.61
C LEU A 26 19.08 -20.56 21.90
N ARG A 27 18.25 -21.30 22.64
CA ARG A 27 17.98 -21.00 24.06
C ARG A 27 19.26 -21.30 24.82
N VAL A 28 20.12 -20.31 24.96
CA VAL A 28 21.23 -20.35 25.91
C VAL A 28 20.62 -20.14 27.29
N ALA A 29 20.17 -21.24 27.90
CA ALA A 29 19.89 -21.30 29.32
C ALA A 29 21.24 -21.34 30.05
N ALA A 30 21.87 -20.17 30.26
CA ALA A 30 22.97 -20.02 31.18
C ALA A 30 22.41 -20.02 32.62
N GLY A 31 21.96 -21.19 33.06
CA GLY A 31 21.69 -21.43 34.47
C GLY A 31 23.02 -21.55 35.19
N ILE A 32 23.46 -20.47 35.85
CA ILE A 32 24.57 -20.51 36.80
C ILE A 32 24.13 -21.43 37.95
N THR A 33 24.63 -22.66 37.96
CA THR A 33 24.51 -23.57 39.09
C THR A 33 25.44 -23.07 40.21
N LEU A 34 24.93 -22.19 41.07
CA LEU A 34 25.56 -21.95 42.36
C LEU A 34 25.27 -23.17 43.24
N ALA A 35 26.26 -24.05 43.35
CA ALA A 35 26.26 -25.14 44.33
C ALA A 35 26.36 -24.53 45.75
N GLY A 36 25.22 -24.11 46.29
CA GLY A 36 25.05 -23.76 47.70
C GLY A 36 24.65 -25.00 48.48
N ALA A 37 25.51 -25.42 49.40
CA ALA A 37 25.29 -26.57 50.27
C ALA A 37 23.97 -26.47 51.04
N ALA A 38 23.05 -27.40 50.81
CA ALA A 38 21.85 -27.56 51.64
C ALA A 38 22.20 -28.33 52.92
N THR A 39 22.65 -27.62 53.95
CA THR A 39 22.52 -28.08 55.34
C THR A 39 21.04 -27.98 55.72
N ALA A 40 20.46 -29.12 56.10
CA ALA A 40 19.12 -29.19 56.66
C ALA A 40 19.03 -28.32 57.93
N GLY A 41 18.21 -27.28 57.85
CA GLY A 41 17.90 -26.40 58.97
C GLY A 41 16.70 -25.55 58.62
N ALA A 42 15.58 -25.78 59.30
CA ALA A 42 14.43 -24.91 59.27
C ALA A 42 14.86 -23.52 59.78
N LEU A 43 14.92 -22.54 58.89
CA LEU A 43 15.13 -21.13 59.24
C LEU A 43 14.24 -20.29 58.32
N ASP A 44 13.38 -19.49 58.95
CA ASP A 44 12.73 -18.32 58.36
C ASP A 44 13.79 -17.49 57.64
N THR A 45 13.83 -17.55 56.31
CA THR A 45 14.54 -16.57 55.51
C THR A 45 13.52 -15.53 55.07
N PRO A 46 13.71 -14.24 55.39
CA PRO A 46 12.85 -13.20 54.84
C PRO A 46 12.99 -13.26 53.33
N ALA A 47 11.86 -13.24 52.61
CA ALA A 47 11.85 -13.00 51.18
C ALA A 47 12.61 -11.70 50.93
N LEU A 48 13.83 -11.81 50.39
CA LEU A 48 14.59 -10.67 49.91
C LEU A 48 13.78 -10.10 48.75
N ALA A 49 13.02 -9.04 49.03
CA ALA A 49 12.51 -8.17 47.98
C ALA A 49 13.72 -7.72 47.16
N GLU A 50 13.67 -7.92 45.84
CA GLU A 50 14.63 -7.28 44.94
C GLU A 50 14.63 -5.77 45.27
N PRO A 51 15.80 -5.16 45.48
CA PRO A 51 15.86 -3.74 45.81
C PRO A 51 15.16 -2.94 44.70
N GLU A 52 14.30 -2.00 45.10
CA GLU A 52 13.66 -1.10 44.13
C GLU A 52 14.73 -0.38 43.30
N PRO A 53 14.52 -0.22 41.98
CA PRO A 53 15.49 0.45 41.13
C PRO A 53 15.73 1.87 41.63
N SER A 54 16.99 2.30 41.56
CA SER A 54 17.42 3.63 41.96
C SER A 54 16.81 4.71 41.07
N LEU A 55 16.77 5.96 41.55
CA LEU A 55 16.25 7.09 40.76
C LEU A 55 16.96 7.24 39.41
N ALA A 56 18.28 7.09 39.38
CA ALA A 56 19.07 7.19 38.16
C ALA A 56 18.77 6.05 37.16
N GLU A 57 18.53 4.83 37.65
CA GLU A 57 18.12 3.72 36.78
C GLU A 57 16.72 3.92 36.20
N VAL A 58 15.82 4.55 36.97
CA VAL A 58 14.48 4.92 36.48
C VAL A 58 14.56 6.03 35.44
N GLU A 59 15.37 7.06 35.68
CA GLU A 59 15.65 8.15 34.72
C GLU A 59 16.12 7.58 33.38
N GLU A 60 17.19 6.77 33.39
CA GLU A 60 17.75 6.16 32.18
C GLU A 60 16.72 5.31 31.43
N ARG A 61 15.86 4.60 32.16
CA ARG A 61 14.81 3.76 31.57
C ARG A 61 13.69 4.58 30.94
N VAL A 62 13.25 5.67 31.58
CA VAL A 62 12.24 6.59 31.04
C VAL A 62 12.76 7.28 29.79
N ASP A 63 13.98 7.82 29.84
CA ASP A 63 14.64 8.46 28.70
C ASP A 63 14.74 7.47 27.50
N ALA A 64 15.10 6.21 27.77
CA ALA A 64 15.18 5.19 26.74
C ALA A 64 13.80 4.87 26.12
N LEU A 65 12.74 4.79 26.94
CA LEU A 65 11.37 4.55 26.47
C LEU A 65 10.84 5.72 25.64
N HIS A 66 11.07 6.96 26.07
CA HIS A 66 10.72 8.14 25.30
C HIS A 66 11.50 8.21 23.98
N HIS A 67 12.80 7.89 23.97
CA HIS A 67 13.57 7.83 22.73
C HIS A 67 13.10 6.71 21.78
N GLU A 68 12.65 5.57 22.31
CA GLU A 68 11.98 4.53 21.51
C GLU A 68 10.66 5.03 20.93
N ALA A 69 9.85 5.76 21.71
CA ALA A 69 8.61 6.38 21.25
C ALA A 69 8.85 7.45 20.17
N GLU A 70 9.90 8.26 20.30
CA GLU A 70 10.30 9.24 19.27
C GLU A 70 10.62 8.55 17.94
N ARG A 71 11.42 7.48 17.97
CA ARG A 71 11.76 6.72 16.76
C ARG A 71 10.52 6.07 16.12
N ALA A 72 9.62 5.52 16.93
CA ALA A 72 8.35 4.98 16.44
C ALA A 72 7.45 6.08 15.87
N THR A 73 7.48 7.29 16.44
CA THR A 73 6.75 8.45 15.92
C THR A 73 7.30 8.90 14.56
N GLU A 74 8.63 8.91 14.40
CA GLU A 74 9.25 9.20 13.10
C GLU A 74 8.82 8.17 12.04
N ALA A 75 8.85 6.87 12.39
CA ALA A 75 8.41 5.80 11.50
C ALA A 75 6.90 5.86 11.20
N TYR A 76 6.07 6.26 12.17
CA TYR A 76 4.64 6.51 11.98
C TYR A 76 4.39 7.62 10.97
N ASN A 77 5.11 8.74 11.10
CA ASN A 77 4.97 9.87 10.17
C ASN A 77 5.40 9.46 8.77
N GLU A 78 6.53 8.76 8.62
CA GLU A 78 6.99 8.23 7.33
C GLU A 78 5.96 7.27 6.71
N ALA A 79 5.37 6.38 7.50
CA ALA A 79 4.32 5.48 7.01
C ALA A 79 3.05 6.23 6.57
N THR A 80 2.69 7.30 7.29
CA THR A 80 1.55 8.15 6.95
C THR A 80 1.81 8.93 5.66
N GLU A 81 3.00 9.52 5.49
CA GLU A 81 3.41 10.21 4.26
C GLU A 81 3.38 9.25 3.07
N ARG A 82 3.90 8.03 3.22
CA ARG A 82 3.82 6.99 2.19
C ARG A 82 2.38 6.62 1.82
N ALA A 83 1.48 6.57 2.81
CA ALA A 83 0.07 6.29 2.55
C ALA A 83 -0.58 7.43 1.75
N GLU A 84 -0.32 8.68 2.12
CA GLU A 84 -0.83 9.87 1.42
C GLU A 84 -0.34 9.93 -0.03
N GLU A 85 0.95 9.69 -0.28
CA GLU A 85 1.51 9.63 -1.65
C GLU A 85 0.85 8.52 -2.48
N ALA A 86 0.71 7.32 -1.93
CA ALA A 86 0.08 6.20 -2.63
C ALA A 86 -1.42 6.45 -2.91
N GLU A 87 -2.12 7.16 -2.02
CA GLU A 87 -3.50 7.57 -2.22
C GLU A 87 -3.65 8.59 -3.37
N GLU A 88 -2.73 9.55 -3.47
CA GLU A 88 -2.69 10.52 -4.56
C GLU A 88 -2.47 9.82 -5.91
N GLU A 89 -1.47 8.94 -6.00
CA GLU A 89 -1.19 8.18 -7.22
C GLU A 89 -2.37 7.28 -7.62
N LEU A 90 -3.04 6.64 -6.65
CA LEU A 90 -4.24 5.84 -6.89
C LEU A 90 -5.38 6.70 -7.44
N ALA A 91 -5.56 7.91 -6.93
CA ALA A 91 -6.56 8.85 -7.43
C ALA A 91 -6.25 9.26 -8.88
N GLU A 92 -4.99 9.55 -9.21
CA GLU A 92 -4.57 9.86 -10.57
C GLU A 92 -4.79 8.70 -11.54
N LEU A 93 -4.47 7.46 -11.13
CA LEU A 93 -4.69 6.26 -11.92
C LEU A 93 -6.18 6.04 -12.19
N SER A 94 -7.02 6.23 -11.17
CA SER A 94 -8.48 6.11 -11.27
C SER A 94 -9.06 7.15 -12.23
N ASP A 95 -8.60 8.39 -12.16
CA ASP A 95 -9.00 9.48 -13.03
C ASP A 95 -8.54 9.26 -14.48
N ARG A 96 -7.30 8.78 -14.69
CA ARG A 96 -6.82 8.33 -16.00
C ARG A 96 -7.69 7.20 -16.56
N ALA A 97 -8.00 6.18 -15.76
CA ALA A 97 -8.84 5.06 -16.18
C ALA A 97 -10.27 5.51 -16.56
N ALA A 98 -10.84 6.48 -15.82
CA ALA A 98 -12.13 7.06 -16.13
C ALA A 98 -12.12 7.80 -17.48
N ARG A 99 -11.11 8.63 -17.73
CA ARG A 99 -10.93 9.31 -19.03
C ARG A 99 -10.78 8.32 -20.19
N ARG A 100 -9.93 7.30 -20.04
CA ARG A 100 -9.75 6.27 -21.08
C ARG A 100 -11.03 5.48 -21.34
N THR A 101 -11.80 5.21 -20.29
CA THR A 101 -13.11 4.56 -20.43
C THR A 101 -14.10 5.43 -21.19
N ALA A 102 -14.09 6.75 -20.98
CA ALA A 102 -14.90 7.69 -21.76
C ALA A 102 -14.52 7.67 -23.25
N GLU A 103 -13.23 7.76 -23.57
CA GLU A 103 -12.74 7.66 -24.95
C GLU A 103 -13.08 6.32 -25.62
N LEU A 104 -13.03 5.22 -24.87
CA LEU A 104 -13.44 3.90 -25.34
C LEU A 104 -14.94 3.88 -25.70
N ASN A 105 -15.78 4.51 -24.88
CA ASN A 105 -17.22 4.58 -25.14
C ASN A 105 -17.52 5.42 -26.38
N GLU A 106 -16.84 6.55 -26.57
CA GLU A 106 -16.95 7.36 -27.80
C GLU A 106 -16.56 6.55 -29.05
N ALA A 107 -15.46 5.80 -28.97
CA ALA A 107 -15.02 4.92 -30.08
C ALA A 107 -16.04 3.82 -30.38
N ARG A 108 -16.64 3.23 -29.34
CA ARG A 108 -17.71 2.21 -29.47
C ARG A 108 -18.98 2.79 -30.09
N ASP A 109 -19.38 3.99 -29.69
CA ASP A 109 -20.55 4.67 -30.22
C ASP A 109 -20.36 5.03 -31.69
N ALA A 110 -19.16 5.51 -32.07
CA ALA A 110 -18.82 5.77 -33.48
C ALA A 110 -18.89 4.49 -34.33
N LEU A 111 -18.31 3.39 -33.85
CA LEU A 111 -18.38 2.10 -34.53
C LEU A 111 -19.83 1.57 -34.61
N GLY A 112 -20.60 1.72 -33.54
CA GLY A 112 -22.01 1.32 -33.45
C GLY A 112 -22.92 2.12 -34.38
N ALA A 113 -22.65 3.42 -34.55
CA ALA A 113 -23.36 4.28 -35.50
C ALA A 113 -23.13 3.81 -36.95
N HIS A 114 -21.90 3.42 -37.30
CA HIS A 114 -21.59 2.82 -38.60
C HIS A 114 -22.31 1.49 -38.81
N ALA A 115 -22.25 0.57 -37.83
CA ALA A 115 -22.95 -0.71 -37.91
C ALA A 115 -24.48 -0.53 -38.08
N SER A 116 -25.05 0.43 -37.34
CA SER A 116 -26.47 0.78 -37.43
C SER A 116 -26.85 1.39 -38.78
N ALA A 117 -25.95 2.16 -39.41
CA ALA A 117 -26.14 2.67 -40.77
C ALA A 117 -26.11 1.53 -41.80
N SER A 118 -25.17 0.59 -41.69
CA SER A 118 -25.09 -0.59 -42.56
C SER A 118 -26.30 -1.52 -42.45
N TYR A 119 -26.86 -1.67 -41.25
CA TYR A 119 -28.11 -2.44 -41.05
C TYR A 119 -29.31 -1.74 -41.70
N ARG A 120 -29.44 -0.41 -41.51
CA ARG A 120 -30.53 0.39 -42.10
C ARG A 120 -30.48 0.50 -43.62
N SER A 121 -29.31 0.36 -44.24
CA SER A 121 -29.19 0.27 -45.70
C SER A 121 -29.74 -1.03 -46.30
N GLY A 122 -30.35 -1.92 -45.50
CA GLY A 122 -31.44 -2.76 -46.00
C GLY A 122 -31.07 -4.11 -46.63
N GLY A 123 -30.05 -4.80 -46.12
CA GLY A 123 -29.92 -6.26 -46.33
C GLY A 123 -29.56 -6.73 -47.75
N MET A 124 -29.25 -5.83 -48.70
CA MET A 124 -28.64 -6.22 -49.97
C MET A 124 -27.11 -6.30 -49.78
N PRO A 125 -26.46 -7.47 -49.89
CA PRO A 125 -25.02 -7.59 -49.70
C PRO A 125 -24.30 -6.60 -50.61
N ALA A 126 -23.29 -5.88 -50.12
CA ALA A 126 -22.52 -4.94 -50.94
C ALA A 126 -22.01 -5.59 -52.23
N GLY A 127 -21.65 -6.88 -52.18
CA GLY A 127 -21.29 -7.68 -53.35
C GLY A 127 -22.43 -7.89 -54.35
N LEU A 128 -23.68 -7.99 -53.91
CA LEU A 128 -24.85 -8.12 -54.78
C LEU A 128 -25.19 -6.77 -55.46
N ALA A 129 -25.13 -5.67 -54.71
CA ALA A 129 -25.32 -4.32 -55.24
C ALA A 129 -24.20 -3.92 -56.22
N LEU A 130 -22.97 -4.40 -55.99
CA LEU A 130 -21.84 -4.28 -56.91
C LEU A 130 -22.06 -5.12 -58.19
N ALA A 131 -22.51 -6.38 -58.05
CA ALA A 131 -22.79 -7.26 -59.20
C ALA A 131 -23.95 -6.78 -60.09
N LEU A 132 -24.88 -5.99 -59.54
CA LEU A 132 -26.00 -5.38 -60.27
C LEU A 132 -25.63 -4.02 -60.93
N SER A 133 -24.41 -3.53 -60.76
CA SER A 133 -23.93 -2.30 -61.41
C SER A 133 -23.74 -2.52 -62.90
N SER A 134 -24.50 -1.79 -63.71
CA SER A 134 -24.44 -1.86 -65.18
C SER A 134 -23.28 -1.07 -65.80
N ASP A 135 -22.55 -0.29 -65.00
CA ASP A 135 -21.39 0.52 -65.42
C ASP A 135 -20.11 0.05 -64.67
N PRO A 136 -19.06 -0.38 -65.39
CA PRO A 136 -17.81 -0.85 -64.80
C PRO A 136 -17.02 0.24 -64.04
N ASP A 137 -17.13 1.53 -64.42
CA ASP A 137 -16.46 2.62 -63.70
C ASP A 137 -17.18 2.92 -62.37
N ASP A 138 -18.50 2.77 -62.33
CA ASP A 138 -19.29 2.85 -61.09
C ASP A 138 -19.01 1.68 -60.15
N PHE A 139 -18.81 0.47 -60.69
CA PHE A 139 -18.41 -0.69 -59.90
C PHE A 139 -17.06 -0.46 -59.21
N LEU A 140 -16.02 -0.04 -59.96
CA LEU A 140 -14.69 0.18 -59.41
C LEU A 140 -14.68 1.28 -58.33
N ARG A 141 -15.43 2.37 -58.54
CA ARG A 141 -15.59 3.44 -57.55
C ARG A 141 -16.27 2.93 -56.27
N ARG A 142 -17.36 2.16 -56.40
CA ARG A 142 -18.06 1.60 -55.23
C ARG A 142 -17.22 0.55 -54.50
N ALA A 143 -16.43 -0.25 -55.22
CA ALA A 143 -15.50 -1.22 -54.64
C ALA A 143 -14.35 -0.56 -53.87
N ASP A 144 -13.76 0.52 -54.41
CA ASP A 144 -12.73 1.30 -53.71
C ASP A 144 -13.28 1.96 -52.42
N VAL A 145 -14.49 2.52 -52.48
CA VAL A 145 -15.17 3.07 -51.29
C VAL A 145 -15.43 1.97 -50.24
N ALA A 146 -15.87 0.78 -50.66
CA ALA A 146 -16.12 -0.34 -49.76
C ALA A 146 -14.83 -0.85 -49.09
N ASN A 147 -13.74 -1.03 -49.85
CA ASN A 147 -12.44 -1.43 -49.31
C ASN A 147 -11.92 -0.42 -48.29
N ARG A 148 -11.90 0.87 -48.64
CA ARG A 148 -11.48 1.93 -47.71
C ARG A 148 -12.34 2.00 -46.45
N THR A 149 -13.62 1.64 -46.54
CA THR A 149 -14.51 1.58 -45.37
C THR A 149 -14.18 0.38 -44.49
N GLY A 150 -13.93 -0.79 -45.09
CA GLY A 150 -13.49 -1.99 -44.37
C GLY A 150 -12.16 -1.79 -43.64
N ASP A 151 -11.19 -1.14 -44.28
CA ASP A 151 -9.89 -0.81 -43.67
C ASP A 151 -10.05 0.10 -42.45
N ARG A 152 -10.91 1.12 -42.54
CA ARG A 152 -11.23 2.02 -41.42
C ARG A 152 -11.92 1.30 -40.28
N GLN A 153 -12.89 0.43 -40.56
CA GLN A 153 -13.55 -0.38 -39.54
C GLN A 153 -12.57 -1.31 -38.82
N ALA A 154 -11.67 -1.95 -39.58
CA ALA A 154 -10.63 -2.78 -39.01
C ALA A 154 -9.67 -1.96 -38.13
N GLN A 155 -9.35 -0.73 -38.52
CA GLN A 155 -8.57 0.20 -37.70
C GLN A 155 -9.29 0.59 -36.41
N GLN A 156 -10.58 0.97 -36.48
CA GLN A 156 -11.39 1.31 -35.29
C GLN A 156 -11.46 0.14 -34.30
N VAL A 157 -11.59 -1.10 -34.78
CA VAL A 157 -11.58 -2.29 -33.91
C VAL A 157 -10.22 -2.48 -33.24
N ARG A 158 -9.11 -2.23 -33.95
CA ARG A 158 -7.76 -2.26 -33.36
C ARG A 158 -7.60 -1.19 -32.28
N GLU A 159 -8.01 0.05 -32.55
CA GLU A 159 -7.97 1.17 -31.60
C GLU A 159 -8.80 0.86 -30.33
N ILE A 160 -10.01 0.30 -30.47
CA ILE A 160 -10.82 -0.16 -29.33
C ILE A 160 -10.09 -1.25 -28.53
N SER A 161 -9.45 -2.19 -29.22
CA SER A 161 -8.71 -3.28 -28.57
C SER A 161 -7.48 -2.75 -27.81
N GLU A 162 -6.80 -1.74 -28.35
CA GLU A 162 -5.68 -1.05 -27.68
C GLU A 162 -6.16 -0.27 -26.46
N LYS A 163 -7.24 0.51 -26.57
CA LYS A 163 -7.84 1.22 -25.43
C LYS A 163 -8.27 0.29 -24.30
N LEU A 164 -8.82 -0.88 -24.63
CA LEU A 164 -9.15 -1.90 -23.62
C LEU A 164 -7.93 -2.39 -22.86
N ARG A 165 -6.82 -2.65 -23.57
CA ARG A 165 -5.56 -3.07 -22.93
C ARG A 165 -4.97 -1.97 -22.05
N GLU A 166 -5.04 -0.72 -22.48
CA GLU A 166 -4.58 0.43 -21.68
C GLU A 166 -5.41 0.59 -20.41
N ILE A 167 -6.74 0.44 -20.49
CA ILE A 167 -7.61 0.47 -19.32
C ILE A 167 -7.32 -0.68 -18.36
N ASP A 168 -7.09 -1.89 -18.87
CA ASP A 168 -6.74 -3.03 -18.02
C ASP A 168 -5.38 -2.81 -17.33
N GLN A 169 -4.38 -2.26 -18.03
CA GLN A 169 -3.09 -1.90 -17.40
C GLN A 169 -3.25 -0.85 -16.30
N LEU A 170 -4.04 0.21 -16.54
CA LEU A 170 -4.31 1.23 -15.52
C LEU A 170 -5.02 0.66 -14.30
N ARG A 171 -5.86 -0.37 -14.48
CA ARG A 171 -6.53 -1.05 -13.37
C ARG A 171 -5.56 -1.93 -12.59
N ASP A 172 -4.71 -2.69 -13.27
CA ASP A 172 -3.69 -3.49 -12.62
C ASP A 172 -2.74 -2.59 -11.80
N GLU A 173 -2.30 -1.46 -12.36
CA GLU A 173 -1.50 -0.45 -11.64
C GLU A 173 -2.26 0.15 -10.45
N ALA A 174 -3.56 0.43 -10.59
CA ALA A 174 -4.39 0.95 -9.50
C ALA A 174 -4.56 -0.08 -8.38
N ASP A 175 -4.74 -1.36 -8.70
CA ASP A 175 -4.84 -2.43 -7.72
C ASP A 175 -3.53 -2.56 -6.92
N GLU A 176 -2.37 -2.47 -7.58
CA GLU A 176 -1.07 -2.45 -6.91
C GLU A 176 -0.90 -1.24 -5.97
N ARG A 177 -1.33 -0.04 -6.39
CA ARG A 177 -1.29 1.14 -5.50
C ARG A 177 -2.28 1.05 -4.35
N ALA A 178 -3.46 0.47 -4.56
CA ALA A 178 -4.40 0.21 -3.48
C ALA A 178 -3.82 -0.75 -2.43
N GLU A 179 -3.09 -1.79 -2.85
CA GLU A 179 -2.36 -2.66 -1.92
C GLU A 179 -1.29 -1.89 -1.13
N ALA A 180 -0.56 -0.99 -1.79
CA ALA A 180 0.46 -0.15 -1.14
C ALA A 180 -0.15 0.81 -0.09
N VAL A 181 -1.31 1.41 -0.36
CA VAL A 181 -2.05 2.24 0.61
C VAL A 181 -2.40 1.42 1.85
N GLU A 182 -2.94 0.21 1.67
CA GLU A 182 -3.33 -0.66 2.78
C GLU A 182 -2.13 -1.18 3.58
N GLU A 183 -0.97 -1.39 2.95
CA GLU A 183 0.28 -1.72 3.63
C GLU A 183 0.80 -0.53 4.45
N ALA A 184 0.90 0.65 3.84
CA ALA A 184 1.39 1.85 4.53
C ALA A 184 0.51 2.26 5.72
N ARG A 185 -0.82 2.15 5.59
CA ARG A 185 -1.76 2.39 6.70
C ARG A 185 -1.57 1.39 7.84
N ARG A 186 -1.35 0.11 7.52
CA ARG A 186 -1.06 -0.92 8.53
C ARG A 186 0.25 -0.62 9.25
N ASP A 187 1.30 -0.26 8.52
CA ASP A 187 2.58 0.13 9.13
C ASP A 187 2.38 1.32 10.08
N ALA A 188 1.62 2.33 9.66
CA ALA A 188 1.31 3.47 10.51
C ALA A 188 0.55 3.05 11.78
N ASP A 189 -0.49 2.22 11.65
CA ASP A 189 -1.22 1.70 12.82
C ASP A 189 -0.30 0.92 13.77
N GLU A 190 0.59 0.06 13.24
CA GLU A 190 1.57 -0.68 14.03
C GLU A 190 2.55 0.25 14.77
N GLN A 191 3.07 1.28 14.10
CA GLN A 191 3.95 2.25 14.75
C GLN A 191 3.21 3.09 15.80
N ARG A 192 1.94 3.43 15.58
CA ARG A 192 1.12 4.11 16.58
C ARG A 192 0.98 3.26 17.84
N GLU A 193 0.69 1.96 17.69
CA GLU A 193 0.61 1.04 18.83
C GLU A 193 1.93 0.97 19.60
N VAL A 194 3.08 0.95 18.91
CA VAL A 194 4.40 0.99 19.56
C VAL A 194 4.61 2.30 20.34
N VAL A 195 4.23 3.45 19.78
CA VAL A 195 4.30 4.74 20.50
C VAL A 195 3.45 4.69 21.78
N GLU A 196 2.21 4.23 21.67
CA GLU A 196 1.29 4.11 22.81
C GLU A 196 1.83 3.16 23.89
N GLU A 197 2.37 2.00 23.49
CA GLU A 197 2.99 1.04 24.41
C GLU A 197 4.17 1.66 25.16
N LYS A 198 5.09 2.34 24.44
CA LYS A 198 6.30 2.93 25.05
C LYS A 198 5.98 4.06 26.01
N LEU A 199 5.00 4.90 25.67
CA LEU A 199 4.54 5.95 26.56
C LEU A 199 3.83 5.38 27.79
N ALA A 200 3.02 4.33 27.64
CA ALA A 200 2.37 3.66 28.76
C ALA A 200 3.39 3.00 29.71
N GLU A 201 4.41 2.31 29.17
CA GLU A 201 5.51 1.75 29.97
C GLU A 201 6.24 2.84 30.77
N ALA A 202 6.47 4.01 30.17
CA ALA A 202 7.12 5.13 30.84
C ALA A 202 6.24 5.72 31.96
N GLU A 203 4.94 5.88 31.69
CA GLU A 203 3.96 6.35 32.68
C GLU A 203 3.84 5.39 33.88
N GLU A 204 3.78 4.07 33.63
CA GLU A 204 3.74 3.05 34.68
C GLU A 204 4.99 3.09 35.55
N LEU A 205 6.16 3.26 34.93
CA LEU A 205 7.43 3.35 35.66
C LEU A 205 7.49 4.62 36.53
N LEU A 206 7.06 5.76 35.99
CA LEU A 206 6.98 7.02 36.72
C LEU A 206 5.95 6.98 37.85
N ALA A 207 4.87 6.20 37.70
CA ALA A 207 3.86 6.00 38.74
C ALA A 207 4.41 5.27 39.99
N THR A 208 5.55 4.60 39.88
CA THR A 208 6.24 3.99 41.03
C THR A 208 6.99 5.01 41.90
N ARG A 209 7.10 6.28 41.47
CA ARG A 209 7.88 7.33 42.13
C ARG A 209 7.01 8.34 42.87
N THR A 210 7.61 9.06 43.83
CA THR A 210 6.92 10.18 44.49
C THR A 210 6.70 11.34 43.53
N ALA A 211 5.77 12.25 43.87
CA ALA A 211 5.49 13.41 43.02
C ALA A 211 6.73 14.32 42.84
N GLU A 212 7.53 14.51 43.88
CA GLU A 212 8.73 15.35 43.86
C GLU A 212 9.86 14.72 43.04
N GLU A 213 10.03 13.40 43.12
CA GLU A 213 11.00 12.66 42.29
C GLU A 213 10.61 12.70 40.82
N ARG A 214 9.33 12.51 40.50
CA ARG A 214 8.81 12.55 39.13
C ARG A 214 8.96 13.93 38.50
N GLU A 215 8.75 15.01 39.26
CA GLU A 215 8.95 16.37 38.77
C GLU A 215 10.43 16.66 38.48
N ARG A 216 11.36 16.10 39.29
CA ARG A 216 12.80 16.18 39.00
C ARG A 216 13.17 15.43 37.72
N LEU A 217 12.71 14.19 37.56
CA LEU A 217 13.00 13.35 36.38
C LEU A 217 12.55 14.05 35.08
N LEU A 218 11.32 14.56 35.04
CA LEU A 218 10.79 15.25 33.86
C LEU A 218 11.50 16.58 33.56
N ALA A 219 11.99 17.28 34.60
CA ALA A 219 12.72 18.54 34.43
C ALA A 219 14.16 18.33 33.93
N GLU A 220 14.81 17.23 34.32
CA GLU A 220 16.16 16.85 33.88
C GLU A 220 16.13 16.38 32.40
N GLU A 221 15.13 15.59 32.02
CA GLU A 221 14.91 15.12 30.63
C GLU A 221 14.67 16.28 29.64
N GLY A 222 13.83 17.26 30.02
CA GLY A 222 13.54 18.45 29.20
C GLY A 222 14.76 19.37 28.97
N GLN A 223 15.78 19.31 29.84
CA GLN A 223 17.03 20.06 29.68
C GLN A 223 18.03 19.35 28.75
N GLY A 224 17.98 18.02 28.67
CA GLY A 224 18.79 17.21 27.75
C GLY A 224 18.35 17.31 26.28
N ALA A 225 17.05 17.47 26.02
CA ALA A 225 16.47 17.55 24.66
C ALA A 225 16.62 18.93 23.98
N ALA A 226 17.05 19.96 24.70
CA ALA A 226 17.06 21.36 24.25
C ALA A 226 17.99 21.72 23.05
N PRO A 227 19.09 21.02 22.72
CA PRO A 227 19.93 21.45 21.58
C PRO A 227 19.43 20.98 20.21
N ALA A 228 18.52 19.99 20.12
CA ALA A 228 18.12 19.39 18.84
C ALA A 228 17.00 20.14 18.09
N ARG A 229 16.23 20.99 18.77
CA ARG A 229 15.13 21.76 18.14
C ARG A 229 15.62 23.03 17.44
N ALA A 230 16.70 23.65 17.91
CA ALA A 230 17.26 24.86 17.30
C ALA A 230 17.80 24.65 15.87
N GLY A 231 18.31 23.46 15.55
CA GLY A 231 18.85 23.17 14.21
C GLY A 231 17.78 22.89 13.14
N ARG A 232 16.58 22.42 13.53
CA ARG A 232 15.48 22.14 12.58
C ARG A 232 14.75 23.41 12.14
N ASP A 233 14.64 24.40 13.03
CA ASP A 233 14.02 25.68 12.68
C ASP A 233 14.89 26.52 11.72
N GLU A 234 16.22 26.43 11.81
CA GLU A 234 17.14 27.08 10.86
C GLU A 234 17.08 26.43 9.46
N ALA A 235 16.95 25.11 9.37
CA ALA A 235 16.80 24.40 8.09
C ALA A 235 15.46 24.70 7.39
N ARG A 236 14.38 24.84 8.16
CA ARG A 236 13.05 25.22 7.65
C ARG A 236 12.99 26.68 7.19
N ALA A 237 13.72 27.57 7.85
CA ALA A 237 13.84 28.98 7.44
C ALA A 237 14.70 29.16 6.17
N ALA A 238 15.72 28.32 5.97
CA ALA A 238 16.55 28.34 4.76
C ALA A 238 15.81 27.81 3.51
N GLY A 239 14.98 26.76 3.66
CA GLY A 239 14.19 26.20 2.54
C GLY A 239 13.05 27.09 2.06
N ALA A 240 12.55 28.00 2.91
CA ALA A 240 11.49 28.95 2.53
C ALA A 240 12.00 30.20 1.78
N ALA A 241 13.31 30.42 1.73
CA ALA A 241 13.92 31.59 1.09
C ALA A 241 14.37 31.35 -0.37
N GLU A 242 14.24 30.12 -0.90
CA GLU A 242 14.82 29.71 -2.19
C GLU A 242 13.78 29.26 -3.24
N ALA A 243 12.56 29.80 -3.21
CA ALA A 243 11.60 29.66 -4.30
C ALA A 243 11.62 30.90 -5.22
N PRO A 244 12.25 30.84 -6.41
CA PRO A 244 12.12 31.90 -7.40
C PRO A 244 10.81 31.77 -8.21
N THR A 245 10.36 32.94 -8.68
CA THR A 245 9.17 33.26 -9.49
C THR A 245 9.02 32.51 -10.80
#